data_AF-A0A7J4S290-F1
#
_entry.id   AF-A0A7J4S290-F1
#
_cell.length_a   1.000
_cell.length_b   1.000
_cell.length_c   1.000
_cell.angle_alpha   90.00
_cell.angle_beta   90.00
_cell.angle_gamma   90.00
#
_symmetry.space_group_name_H-M   'P 1'
#
loop_
_entity.id
_entity.type
_entity.pdbx_description
1 polymer ?
#
loop_
_entity_poly.entity_id
_entity_poly.type
_entity_poly.pdbx_seq_one_letter_code
_entity_poly.pdbx_strand_id
1 'polypeptide(L)'
;YRVAKGFYSRENDPLAYASYLLPNSYLSFNTALYLQGRINQVPAIIQVAVPKRVRMEVEGVEFVSLPKKMFFGYAQKDYNGYAMWVAEPEKAVVDILYKYGKTVKEIEKGLDGRKIELYKRKAGLKRVDDG
;
A
#
# COMPACT_ATOMS: atom_id res chain seq x y z
N TYR A 1 -9.65 21.52 4.51
CA TYR A 1 -8.28 21.67 3.95
C TYR A 1 -8.29 21.39 2.46
N ARG A 2 -7.63 22.24 1.66
CA ARG A 2 -7.38 21.93 0.25
C ARG A 2 -6.15 21.03 0.20
N VAL A 3 -6.30 19.80 -0.29
CA VAL A 3 -5.22 18.78 -0.30
C VAL A 3 -4.58 18.61 -1.67
N ALA A 4 -5.32 18.92 -2.74
CA ALA A 4 -4.82 19.06 -4.09
C ALA A 4 -5.75 19.98 -4.90
N LYS A 5 -5.39 20.31 -6.15
CA LYS A 5 -6.28 21.05 -7.04
C LYS A 5 -7.57 20.25 -7.29
N GLY A 6 -8.70 20.78 -6.82
CA GLY A 6 -10.00 20.13 -6.96
C GLY A 6 -10.34 19.12 -5.86
N PHE A 7 -9.46 18.91 -4.88
CA PHE A 7 -9.67 17.97 -3.78
C PHE A 7 -9.59 18.69 -2.43
N TYR A 8 -10.61 18.45 -1.61
CA TYR A 8 -10.73 19.02 -0.28
C TYR A 8 -11.04 17.91 0.71
N SER A 9 -10.43 18.00 1.89
CA SER A 9 -10.65 17.08 3.00
C SER A 9 -11.06 17.85 4.25
N ARG A 10 -11.87 17.23 5.12
CA ARG A 10 -12.13 17.73 6.47
C ARG A 10 -11.00 17.39 7.44
N GLU A 11 -10.25 16.35 7.12
CA GLU A 11 -9.06 15.91 7.85
C GLU A 11 -7.79 16.46 7.22
N ASN A 12 -6.79 16.73 8.06
CA ASN A 12 -5.44 17.08 7.61
C ASN A 12 -4.48 15.85 7.61
N ASP A 13 -4.99 14.66 7.95
CA ASP A 13 -4.25 13.41 7.90
C ASP A 13 -4.41 12.75 6.52
N PRO A 14 -3.33 12.60 5.72
CA PRO A 14 -3.40 11.93 4.42
C PRO A 14 -3.86 10.48 4.49
N LEU A 15 -3.70 9.78 5.61
CA LEU A 15 -4.25 8.42 5.75
C LEU A 15 -5.76 8.41 5.50
N ALA A 16 -6.48 9.39 6.06
CA ALA A 16 -7.95 9.45 5.99
C ALA A 16 -8.49 9.67 4.57
N TYR A 17 -7.72 10.29 3.66
CA TYR A 17 -8.22 10.69 2.34
C TYR A 17 -7.45 10.11 1.14
N ALA A 18 -6.20 9.69 1.28
CA ALA A 18 -5.32 9.43 0.13
C ALA A 18 -5.82 8.30 -0.79
N SER A 19 -6.43 7.24 -0.25
CA SER A 19 -7.03 6.15 -1.06
C SER A 19 -8.30 6.54 -1.82
N TYR A 20 -8.90 7.70 -1.52
CA TYR A 20 -10.11 8.18 -2.20
C TYR A 20 -9.81 9.17 -3.33
N LEU A 21 -8.57 9.68 -3.41
CA LEU A 21 -8.19 10.66 -4.43
C LEU A 21 -8.23 10.08 -5.84
N LEU A 22 -8.11 8.76 -5.97
CA LEU A 22 -8.07 8.06 -7.24
C LEU A 22 -8.87 6.75 -7.19
N PRO A 23 -9.60 6.41 -8.26
CA PRO A 23 -10.32 5.15 -8.34
C PRO A 23 -9.37 3.96 -8.40
N ASN A 24 -9.80 2.82 -7.86
CA ASN A 24 -9.02 1.58 -7.80
C ASN A 24 -7.63 1.80 -7.18
N SER A 25 -7.56 2.55 -6.08
CA SER A 25 -6.33 2.80 -5.34
C SER A 25 -6.45 2.32 -3.90
N TYR A 26 -5.34 1.95 -3.29
CA TYR A 26 -5.30 1.44 -1.92
C TYR A 26 -3.98 1.80 -1.23
N LEU A 27 -4.02 1.97 0.09
CA LEU A 27 -2.84 2.18 0.93
C LEU A 27 -2.03 0.88 0.97
N SER A 28 -0.74 0.94 0.64
CA SER A 28 0.13 -0.24 0.56
C SER A 28 1.52 0.03 1.15
N PHE A 29 2.49 -0.84 0.87
CA PHE A 29 3.88 -0.72 1.28
C PHE A 29 4.02 -0.50 2.80
N ASN A 30 4.91 0.39 3.24
CA ASN A 30 5.12 0.67 4.66
C ASN A 30 3.88 1.29 5.31
N THR A 31 3.07 2.02 4.56
CA THR A 31 1.79 2.57 5.05
C THR A 31 0.83 1.47 5.48
N ALA A 32 0.62 0.45 4.65
CA ALA A 32 -0.22 -0.68 5.04
C ALA A 32 0.40 -1.47 6.20
N LEU A 33 1.72 -1.70 6.19
CA LEU A 33 2.37 -2.40 7.30
C LEU A 33 2.19 -1.66 8.64
N TYR A 34 2.29 -0.33 8.65
CA TYR A 34 2.01 0.50 9.82
C TYR A 34 0.55 0.37 10.26
N LEU A 35 -0.40 0.54 9.33
CA LEU A 35 -1.83 0.41 9.62
C LEU A 35 -2.24 -1.00 10.08
N GLN A 36 -1.45 -2.02 9.77
CA GLN A 36 -1.64 -3.40 10.22
C GLN A 36 -0.82 -3.75 11.47
N GLY A 37 -0.13 -2.78 12.08
CA GLY A 37 0.66 -2.97 13.30
C GLY A 37 1.92 -3.82 13.11
N ARG A 38 2.41 -3.96 11.87
CA ARG A 38 3.62 -4.73 11.55
C ARG A 38 4.90 -3.93 11.69
N ILE A 39 4.80 -2.60 11.61
CA ILE A 39 5.89 -1.69 11.94
C ILE A 39 5.35 -0.61 12.88
N ASN A 40 6.19 -0.18 13.82
CA ASN A 40 5.83 0.87 14.79
C ASN A 40 6.18 2.28 14.30
N GLN A 41 7.09 2.39 13.32
CA GLN A 41 7.50 3.67 12.77
C GLN A 41 6.39 4.24 11.90
N VAL A 42 5.91 5.43 12.25
CA VAL A 42 4.96 6.18 11.44
C VAL A 42 5.62 6.55 10.12
N PRO A 43 5.08 6.14 8.95
CA PRO A 43 5.64 6.49 7.67
C PRO A 43 5.56 8.00 7.43
N ALA A 44 6.70 8.64 7.12
CA ALA A 44 6.73 10.06 6.76
C ALA A 44 6.01 10.35 5.43
N ILE A 45 5.89 9.34 4.57
CA ILE A 45 5.20 9.40 3.28
C ILE A 45 4.16 8.30 3.22
N ILE A 46 2.93 8.67 2.91
CA ILE A 46 1.79 7.77 2.71
C ILE A 46 1.82 7.23 1.29
N GLN A 47 1.98 5.92 1.16
CA GLN A 47 2.14 5.26 -0.14
C GLN A 47 0.82 4.64 -0.60
N VAL A 48 0.36 5.08 -1.76
CA VAL A 48 -0.88 4.64 -2.39
C VAL A 48 -0.56 3.91 -3.69
N ALA A 49 -0.97 2.66 -3.81
CA ALA A 49 -0.87 1.91 -5.06
C ALA A 49 -1.94 2.38 -6.06
N VAL A 50 -1.52 2.72 -7.28
CA VAL A 50 -2.42 3.25 -8.34
C VAL A 50 -2.22 2.52 -9.67
N PRO A 51 -3.28 2.29 -10.48
CA PRO A 51 -3.20 1.42 -11.66
C PRO A 51 -2.48 2.06 -12.85
N LYS A 52 -2.14 3.35 -12.76
CA LYS A 52 -1.45 4.12 -13.78
C LYS A 52 -0.67 5.26 -13.13
N ARG A 53 0.35 5.77 -13.82
CA ARG A 53 1.09 6.95 -13.38
C ARG A 53 0.16 8.17 -13.27
N VAL A 54 0.33 8.90 -12.18
CA VAL A 54 -0.45 10.10 -11.85
C VAL A 54 0.49 11.28 -11.74
N ARG A 55 0.04 12.47 -12.18
CA ARG A 55 0.79 13.75 -12.08
C ARG A 55 0.26 14.64 -10.95
N MET A 56 -0.68 14.15 -10.16
CA MET A 56 -1.22 14.84 -9.00
C MET A 56 -0.15 14.86 -7.90
N GLU A 57 0.10 16.05 -7.37
CA GLU A 57 0.94 16.25 -6.20
C GLU A 57 0.04 16.49 -4.99
N VAL A 58 0.30 15.73 -3.93
CA VAL A 58 -0.40 15.79 -2.65
C VAL A 58 0.69 15.72 -1.59
N GLU A 59 0.70 16.69 -0.68
CA GLU A 59 1.70 16.74 0.38
C GLU A 59 1.65 15.47 1.25
N GLY A 60 2.82 14.90 1.53
CA GLY A 60 2.95 13.68 2.33
C GLY A 60 2.45 12.39 1.66
N VAL A 61 2.09 12.40 0.36
CA VAL A 61 1.57 11.23 -0.35
C VAL A 61 2.41 10.89 -1.58
N GLU A 62 2.76 9.61 -1.72
CA GLU A 62 3.38 9.05 -2.92
C GLU A 62 2.41 8.11 -3.63
N PHE A 63 2.09 8.42 -4.89
CA PHE A 63 1.32 7.53 -5.75
C PHE A 63 2.25 6.57 -6.51
N VAL A 64 2.26 5.31 -6.10
CA VAL A 64 3.09 4.26 -6.70
C VAL A 64 2.32 3.52 -7.78
N SER A 65 2.70 3.73 -9.05
CA SER A 65 2.10 3.01 -10.17
C SER A 65 2.47 1.53 -10.14
N LEU A 66 1.47 0.66 -10.14
CA LEU A 66 1.59 -0.80 -10.28
C LEU A 66 0.78 -1.29 -11.48
N PRO A 67 1.17 -2.41 -12.14
CA PRO A 67 0.36 -2.97 -13.21
C PRO A 67 -0.94 -3.58 -12.66
N LYS A 68 -1.98 -3.67 -13.51
CA LYS A 68 -3.32 -4.17 -13.13
C LYS A 68 -3.31 -5.50 -12.37
N LYS A 69 -2.41 -6.42 -12.72
CA LYS A 69 -2.27 -7.73 -12.04
C LYS A 69 -1.91 -7.64 -10.55
N MET A 70 -1.45 -6.48 -10.08
CA MET A 70 -1.10 -6.23 -8.66
C MET A 70 -2.29 -5.73 -7.82
N PHE A 71 -3.47 -5.51 -8.42
CA PHE A 71 -4.64 -4.97 -7.71
C PHE A 71 -5.49 -6.11 -7.14
N PHE A 72 -4.97 -6.75 -6.09
CA PHE A 72 -5.65 -7.79 -5.29
C PHE A 72 -5.18 -7.71 -3.82
N GLY A 73 -5.77 -8.49 -2.91
CA GLY A 73 -5.23 -8.64 -1.54
C GLY A 73 -5.29 -7.36 -0.70
N TYR A 74 -6.30 -6.53 -0.94
CA TYR A 74 -6.62 -5.35 -0.15
C TYR A 74 -8.11 -5.36 0.18
N ALA A 75 -8.47 -4.76 1.31
CA ALA A 75 -9.84 -4.72 1.82
C ALA A 75 -10.13 -3.35 2.46
N GLN A 76 -11.41 -3.06 2.68
CA GLN A 76 -11.79 -1.89 3.46
C GLN A 76 -11.47 -2.10 4.93
N LYS A 77 -10.91 -1.07 5.56
CA LYS A 77 -10.63 -1.00 6.99
C LYS A 77 -11.11 0.34 7.51
N ASP A 78 -11.76 0.32 8.67
CA ASP A 78 -12.09 1.56 9.37
C ASP A 78 -10.83 2.16 9.99
N TYR A 79 -10.67 3.47 9.82
CA TYR A 79 -9.67 4.27 10.49
C TYR A 79 -10.28 5.62 10.82
N ASN A 80 -10.47 5.90 12.11
CA ASN A 80 -11.09 7.13 12.61
C ASN A 80 -12.45 7.44 11.94
N GLY A 81 -13.25 6.41 11.63
CA GLY A 81 -14.54 6.57 10.95
C GLY A 81 -14.47 6.71 9.43
N TYR A 82 -13.29 6.51 8.83
CA TYR A 82 -13.08 6.49 7.38
C TYR A 82 -12.83 5.06 6.88
N ALA A 83 -13.57 4.64 5.85
CA ALA A 83 -13.48 3.30 5.26
C ALA A 83 -12.38 3.21 4.18
N MET A 84 -11.13 3.04 4.58
CA MET A 84 -9.97 3.09 3.68
C MET A 84 -9.71 1.75 3.02
N TRP A 85 -9.28 1.74 1.75
CA TRP A 85 -8.76 0.52 1.13
C TRP A 85 -7.32 0.31 1.53
N VAL A 86 -7.02 -0.78 2.23
CA VAL A 86 -5.70 -1.07 2.79
C VAL A 86 -5.26 -2.46 2.36
N ALA A 87 -4.00 -2.57 1.94
CA ALA A 87 -3.38 -3.87 1.66
C ALA A 87 -3.36 -4.73 2.92
N GLU A 88 -3.61 -6.02 2.73
CA GLU A 88 -3.31 -7.01 3.75
C GLU A 88 -1.79 -7.06 3.98
N PRO A 89 -1.31 -7.47 5.18
CA PRO A 89 0.12 -7.51 5.49
C PRO A 89 0.95 -8.26 4.44
N GLU A 90 0.48 -9.44 4.02
CA GLU A 90 1.17 -10.24 3.00
C GLU A 90 1.20 -9.54 1.64
N LYS A 91 0.15 -8.79 1.31
CA LYS A 91 0.09 -8.03 0.06
C LYS A 91 1.04 -6.85 0.08
N ALA A 92 1.11 -6.11 1.19
CA ALA A 92 2.03 -5.00 1.35
C ALA A 92 3.50 -5.44 1.17
N VAL A 93 3.86 -6.61 1.72
CA VAL A 93 5.18 -7.23 1.50
C VAL A 93 5.41 -7.54 0.02
N VAL A 94 4.43 -8.14 -0.67
CA VAL A 94 4.55 -8.45 -2.11
C VAL A 94 4.63 -7.19 -2.96
N ASP A 95 3.95 -6.11 -2.59
CA ASP A 95 4.08 -4.81 -3.27
C ASP A 95 5.48 -4.22 -3.12
N ILE A 96 6.03 -4.25 -1.90
CA ILE A 96 7.41 -3.84 -1.62
C ILE A 96 8.38 -4.66 -2.47
N LEU A 97 8.26 -5.98 -2.45
CA LEU A 97 9.10 -6.88 -3.24
C LEU A 97 8.99 -6.60 -4.74
N TYR A 98 7.79 -6.39 -5.25
CA TYR A 98 7.58 -6.09 -6.66
C TYR A 98 8.21 -4.76 -7.07
N LYS A 99 8.06 -3.72 -6.25
CA LYS A 99 8.52 -2.37 -6.58
C LYS A 99 10.02 -2.17 -6.36
N TYR A 100 10.56 -2.74 -5.28
CA TYR A 100 11.93 -2.47 -4.80
C TYR A 100 12.85 -3.69 -4.85
N GLY A 101 12.34 -4.87 -5.20
CA GLY A 101 13.12 -6.11 -5.34
C GLY A 101 13.54 -6.77 -4.03
N LYS A 102 13.29 -6.14 -2.87
CA LYS A 102 13.67 -6.65 -1.54
C LYS A 102 12.71 -6.20 -0.46
N THR A 103 12.59 -7.02 0.58
CA THR A 103 11.89 -6.71 1.84
C THR A 103 12.78 -7.11 3.01
N VAL A 104 12.44 -6.66 4.22
CA VAL A 104 13.15 -7.05 5.44
C VAL A 104 12.50 -8.33 5.99
N LYS A 105 13.28 -9.40 6.18
CA LYS A 105 12.78 -10.69 6.69
C LYS A 105 12.03 -10.57 8.02
N GLU A 106 12.39 -9.59 8.85
CA GLU A 106 11.71 -9.33 10.13
C GLU A 106 10.23 -8.97 9.93
N ILE A 107 9.89 -8.23 8.87
CA ILE A 107 8.51 -7.85 8.55
C ILE A 107 7.67 -9.08 8.17
N GLU A 108 8.30 -10.10 7.58
CA GLU A 108 7.65 -11.33 7.17
C GLU A 108 7.36 -12.27 8.35
N LYS A 109 8.01 -12.08 9.51
CA LYS A 109 7.78 -12.93 10.68
C LYS A 109 6.34 -12.81 11.18
N GLY A 110 5.71 -13.96 11.38
CA GLY A 110 4.32 -14.03 11.84
C GLY A 110 3.29 -13.60 10.78
N LEU A 111 3.69 -13.54 9.51
CA LEU A 111 2.78 -13.48 8.36
C LEU A 111 2.51 -14.89 7.81
N ASP A 112 1.40 -15.05 7.09
CA ASP A 112 1.11 -16.32 6.43
C ASP A 112 1.99 -16.51 5.18
N GLY A 113 3.06 -17.30 5.33
CA GLY A 113 4.00 -17.60 4.25
C GLY A 113 3.35 -18.26 3.02
N ARG A 114 2.27 -19.05 3.19
CA ARG A 114 1.55 -19.65 2.05
C ARG A 114 0.82 -18.58 1.25
N LYS A 115 0.26 -17.61 1.94
CA LYS A 115 -0.44 -16.47 1.33
C LYS A 115 0.54 -15.51 0.65
N ILE A 116 1.71 -15.25 1.24
CA ILE A 116 2.80 -14.51 0.57
C ILE A 116 3.20 -15.20 -0.74
N GLU A 117 3.42 -16.52 -0.72
CA GLU A 117 3.78 -17.28 -1.92
C GLU A 117 2.67 -17.24 -2.99
N LEU A 118 1.41 -17.39 -2.58
CA LEU A 118 0.25 -17.21 -3.47
C LEU A 118 0.25 -15.82 -4.13
N TYR A 119 0.54 -14.78 -3.34
CA TYR A 119 0.54 -13.40 -3.81
C TYR A 119 1.73 -13.10 -4.73
N LYS A 120 2.92 -13.65 -4.43
CA LYS A 120 4.09 -13.61 -5.34
C LYS A 120 3.73 -14.23 -6.70
N ARG A 121 3.05 -15.38 -6.71
CA ARG A 121 2.59 -16.03 -7.95
C ARG A 121 1.61 -15.17 -8.74
N LYS A 122 0.60 -14.59 -8.08
CA LYS A 122 -0.35 -13.65 -8.71
C LYS A 122 0.36 -12.42 -9.29
N ALA A 123 1.37 -11.92 -8.59
CA ALA A 123 2.21 -10.81 -9.04
C ALA A 123 3.14 -11.20 -10.21
N GLY A 124 3.37 -12.49 -10.46
CA GLY A 124 4.35 -12.99 -11.41
C GLY A 124 5.80 -12.77 -10.95
N LEU A 125 6.02 -12.70 -9.64
CA LEU A 125 7.36 -12.75 -9.06
C LEU A 125 7.83 -14.21 -9.12
N LYS A 126 8.94 -14.47 -9.83
CA LYS A 126 9.59 -15.79 -9.82
C LYS A 126 10.12 -16.06 -8.42
N ARG A 127 10.30 -17.35 -8.07
CA ARG A 127 11.09 -17.70 -6.90
C ARG A 127 12.45 -17.02 -7.06
N VAL A 128 12.85 -16.26 -6.04
CA VAL A 128 14.25 -15.88 -5.88
C VAL A 128 14.90 -17.19 -5.49
N ASP A 129 15.63 -17.81 -6.42
CA ASP A 129 16.47 -18.94 -6.09
C ASP A 129 17.53 -18.40 -5.12
N ASP A 130 17.49 -18.88 -3.88
CA ASP A 130 18.52 -18.61 -2.88
C ASP A 130 19.80 -19.30 -3.36
N GLY A 131 20.64 -18.53 -4.07
CA GLY A 131 22.01 -18.91 -4.43
C GLY A 131 22.96 -18.80 -3.26
#